data_AF-A0AA88KYI7-F1
#
_entry.id   AF-A0AA88KYI7-F1
#
_cell.length_a   1.000
_cell.length_b   1.000
_cell.length_c   1.000
_cell.angle_alpha   90.00
_cell.angle_beta   90.00
_cell.angle_gamma   90.00
#
_symmetry.space_group_name_H-M   'P 1'
#
loop_
_entity.id
_entity.type
_entity.pdbx_description
1 polymer ?
#
loop_
_entity_poly.entity_id
_entity_poly.type
_entity_poly.pdbx_seq_one_letter_code
_entity_poly.pdbx_strand_id
1 'polypeptide(L)'
;MNSHLVLLLVLPSVLGHGFMLIPPQRSSMWRVGFATSANYNDMELFCGGFHHQWEINGGKCGECGDAWDLPQPRPNEEGGTYGTGTIGQNYTMNEVITIQVNLTASHMGYFEFRICKRNAVDELTTQECLDHHLLEMADGTGTQYMIPTFDAMTHFIDVKLPQNLTCEYCTLQWHYYTGNSWGECEDGTTGMGCGPQETFRNCADIGIY
;
A
#
# COMPACT_ATOMS: atom_id res chain seq x y z
N MET A 1 41.60 33.95 1.34
CA MET A 1 40.49 33.70 0.40
C MET A 1 40.35 32.20 0.21
N ASN A 2 39.65 31.49 1.10
CA ASN A 2 39.23 30.11 0.86
C ASN A 2 37.72 30.05 1.12
N SER A 3 36.94 30.30 0.07
CA SER A 3 35.49 30.08 0.10
C SER A 3 35.27 28.61 -0.22
N HIS A 4 35.00 27.79 0.81
CA HIS A 4 34.56 26.42 0.60
C HIS A 4 33.11 26.44 0.13
N LEU A 5 32.92 26.17 -1.16
CA LEU A 5 31.61 25.99 -1.77
C LEU A 5 31.03 24.66 -1.24
N VAL A 6 30.07 24.74 -0.31
CA VAL A 6 29.27 23.58 0.10
C VAL A 6 28.26 23.31 -1.01
N LEU A 7 28.50 22.26 -1.78
CA LEU A 7 27.56 21.77 -2.79
C LEU A 7 26.44 21.03 -2.03
N LEU A 8 25.31 21.71 -1.77
CA LEU A 8 24.08 21.01 -1.36
C LEU A 8 23.59 20.17 -2.54
N LEU A 9 23.80 18.86 -2.47
CA LEU A 9 23.06 17.91 -3.30
C LEU A 9 21.59 17.92 -2.83
N VAL A 10 20.77 18.71 -3.51
CA VAL A 10 19.31 18.56 -3.45
C VAL A 10 19.00 17.35 -4.32
N LEU A 11 18.93 16.16 -3.71
CA LEU A 11 18.37 14.99 -4.37
C LEU A 11 16.90 15.33 -4.66
N PRO A 12 16.45 15.35 -5.92
CA PRO A 12 15.04 15.51 -6.20
C PRO A 12 14.33 14.32 -5.54
N SER A 13 13.47 14.60 -4.56
CA SER A 13 12.45 13.67 -4.13
C SER A 13 11.52 13.48 -5.32
N VAL A 14 11.86 12.53 -6.19
CA VAL A 14 10.83 11.91 -7.02
C VAL A 14 9.89 11.30 -5.98
N LEU A 15 8.62 11.69 -6.03
CA LEU A 15 7.58 11.10 -5.20
C LEU A 15 7.13 9.83 -5.90
N GLY A 16 7.03 8.73 -5.18
CA GLY A 16 6.50 7.49 -5.72
C GLY A 16 5.02 7.70 -5.90
N HIS A 17 4.42 7.02 -6.87
CA HIS A 17 2.99 7.15 -7.08
C HIS A 17 2.44 5.84 -7.61
N GLY A 18 1.40 5.35 -6.96
CA GLY A 18 0.70 4.17 -7.43
C GLY A 18 -0.56 3.86 -6.64
N PHE A 19 -1.40 3.05 -7.27
CA PHE A 19 -2.66 2.62 -6.68
C PHE A 19 -3.10 1.25 -7.16
N MET A 20 -3.80 0.52 -6.30
CA MET A 20 -4.45 -0.74 -6.64
C MET A 20 -5.80 -0.46 -7.32
N LEU A 21 -5.94 -0.88 -8.58
CA LEU A 21 -7.13 -0.65 -9.41
C LEU A 21 -8.06 -1.87 -9.48
N ILE A 22 -7.53 -3.08 -9.35
CA ILE A 22 -8.31 -4.33 -9.30
C ILE A 22 -7.78 -5.19 -8.14
N PRO A 23 -8.62 -5.57 -7.16
CA PRO A 23 -9.89 -4.93 -6.86
C PRO A 23 -9.66 -3.42 -6.58
N PRO A 24 -10.63 -2.54 -6.88
CA PRO A 24 -10.41 -1.10 -6.75
C PRO A 24 -10.24 -0.72 -5.27
N GLN A 25 -9.12 -0.08 -4.94
CA GLN A 25 -8.95 0.50 -3.61
C GLN A 25 -9.91 1.66 -3.38
N ARG A 26 -10.21 1.95 -2.10
CA ARG A 26 -11.21 2.93 -1.64
C ARG A 26 -11.14 4.29 -2.36
N SER A 27 -9.95 4.87 -2.50
CA SER A 27 -9.74 6.15 -3.18
C SER A 27 -9.78 6.07 -4.71
N SER A 28 -9.74 4.87 -5.31
CA SER A 28 -9.77 4.66 -6.76
C SER A 28 -11.11 4.09 -7.27
N MET A 29 -12.07 3.80 -6.39
CA MET A 29 -13.37 3.21 -6.78
C MET A 29 -14.12 4.05 -7.83
N TRP A 30 -14.03 5.38 -7.75
CA TRP A 30 -14.61 6.30 -8.73
C TRP A 30 -14.06 6.10 -10.15
N ARG A 31 -12.81 5.64 -10.30
CA ARG A 31 -12.17 5.40 -11.61
C ARG A 31 -12.84 4.27 -12.37
N VAL A 32 -13.47 3.33 -11.67
CA VAL A 32 -14.12 2.15 -12.26
C VAL A 32 -15.65 2.21 -12.15
N GLY A 33 -16.21 3.40 -11.91
CA GLY A 33 -17.63 3.67 -12.05
C GLY A 33 -18.47 3.52 -10.78
N PHE A 34 -17.87 3.27 -9.61
CA PHE A 34 -18.60 3.32 -8.34
C PHE A 34 -18.97 4.76 -7.99
N ALA A 35 -20.16 4.94 -7.40
CA ALA A 35 -20.65 6.23 -6.91
C ALA A 35 -19.99 6.64 -5.58
N THR A 36 -18.67 6.79 -5.60
CA THR A 36 -17.83 7.21 -4.46
C THR A 36 -17.23 8.59 -4.72
N SER A 37 -16.86 9.31 -3.66
CA SER A 37 -16.14 10.59 -3.79
C SER A 37 -14.82 10.39 -4.52
N ALA A 38 -14.54 11.22 -5.53
CA ALA A 38 -13.29 11.13 -6.26
C ALA A 38 -12.12 11.65 -5.42
N ASN A 39 -11.11 10.80 -5.22
CA ASN A 39 -9.77 11.24 -4.84
C ASN A 39 -8.92 11.32 -6.10
N TYR A 40 -8.61 12.54 -6.56
CA TYR A 40 -7.76 12.73 -7.75
C TYR A 40 -6.27 12.46 -7.48
N ASN A 41 -5.88 12.39 -6.20
CA ASN A 41 -4.56 12.03 -5.71
C ASN A 41 -4.57 10.63 -5.07
N ASP A 42 -5.40 9.72 -5.59
CA ASP A 42 -5.52 8.34 -5.10
C ASP A 42 -4.23 7.51 -5.23
N MET A 43 -3.26 8.02 -5.99
CA MET A 43 -1.90 7.50 -6.13
C MET A 43 -0.91 7.98 -5.05
N GLU A 44 -1.33 8.86 -4.13
CA GLU A 44 -0.50 9.50 -3.08
C GLU A 44 -0.83 8.99 -1.67
N LEU A 45 -1.23 7.73 -1.52
CA LEU A 45 -1.47 7.13 -0.20
C LEU A 45 -0.14 6.63 0.42
N PHE A 46 0.77 7.59 0.56
CA PHE A 46 2.17 7.47 0.97
C PHE A 46 2.44 7.76 2.45
N CYS A 47 1.50 7.46 3.34
CA CYS A 47 1.66 7.60 4.79
C CYS A 47 1.89 9.05 5.28
N GLY A 48 1.44 10.05 4.51
CA GLY A 48 1.71 11.48 4.76
C GLY A 48 3.04 11.99 4.17
N GLY A 49 3.76 11.14 3.45
CA GLY A 49 5.07 11.43 2.87
C GLY A 49 6.23 11.02 3.77
N PHE A 50 7.38 10.72 3.17
CA PHE A 50 8.56 10.14 3.84
C PHE A 50 8.93 10.86 5.16
N HIS A 51 9.11 12.18 5.12
CA HIS A 51 9.53 12.94 6.30
C HIS A 51 8.51 12.85 7.43
N HIS A 52 7.22 12.98 7.11
CA HIS A 52 6.15 12.91 8.11
C HIS A 52 6.08 11.51 8.71
N GLN A 53 6.16 10.46 7.88
CA GLN A 53 6.17 9.08 8.34
C GLN A 53 7.32 8.82 9.32
N TRP A 54 8.56 9.13 8.94
CA TRP A 54 9.74 8.69 9.69
C TRP A 54 10.15 9.65 10.82
N GLU A 55 10.15 10.95 10.58
CA GLU A 55 10.64 11.94 11.57
C GLU A 55 9.56 12.39 12.55
N ILE A 56 8.29 12.40 12.13
CA ILE A 56 7.17 12.86 12.98
C ILE A 56 6.43 11.65 13.57
N ASN A 57 6.08 10.68 12.73
CA ASN A 57 5.25 9.53 13.12
C ASN A 57 6.05 8.29 13.55
N GLY A 58 7.39 8.37 13.58
CA GLY A 58 8.26 7.29 14.04
C GLY A 58 8.15 6.01 13.20
N GLY A 59 8.04 6.17 11.88
CA GLY A 59 7.87 5.10 10.90
C GLY A 59 6.44 4.61 10.72
N LYS A 60 5.49 5.10 11.53
CA LYS A 60 4.10 4.63 11.50
C LYS A 60 3.33 5.20 10.30
N CYS A 61 2.43 4.37 9.79
CA CYS A 61 1.55 4.67 8.67
C CYS A 61 0.14 4.17 8.98
N GLY A 62 -0.89 4.89 8.55
CA GLY A 62 -2.26 4.40 8.61
C GLY A 62 -2.41 3.08 7.84
N GLU A 63 -3.35 2.24 8.27
CA GLU A 63 -3.58 0.92 7.69
C GLU A 63 -3.89 1.01 6.18
N CYS A 64 -4.48 2.12 5.73
CA CYS A 64 -4.86 2.34 4.34
C CYS A 64 -4.11 3.50 3.65
N GLY A 65 -2.92 3.85 4.17
CA GLY A 65 -1.97 4.77 3.53
C GLY A 65 -2.11 6.24 3.89
N ASP A 66 -3.05 6.58 4.77
CA ASP A 66 -3.17 7.90 5.38
C ASP A 66 -2.00 8.20 6.33
N ALA A 67 -1.76 9.49 6.61
CA ALA A 67 -0.83 9.92 7.65
C ALA A 67 -1.29 9.40 9.03
N TRP A 68 -0.37 8.80 9.78
CA TRP A 68 -0.70 8.09 11.02
C TRP A 68 -1.28 9.00 12.13
N ASP A 69 -0.90 10.26 12.18
CA ASP A 69 -1.35 11.23 13.17
C ASP A 69 -2.74 11.84 12.87
N LEU A 70 -3.36 11.52 11.74
CA LEU A 70 -4.76 11.86 11.50
C LEU A 70 -5.66 11.09 12.49
N PRO A 71 -6.74 11.73 13.00
CA PRO A 71 -7.70 11.05 13.86
C PRO A 71 -8.41 9.93 13.09
N GLN A 72 -8.69 8.82 13.78
CA GLN A 72 -9.49 7.74 13.22
C GLN A 72 -11.00 8.05 13.30
N PRO A 73 -11.81 7.63 12.30
CA PRO A 73 -11.36 6.99 11.06
C PRO A 73 -10.66 7.99 10.13
N ARG A 74 -9.49 7.61 9.63
CA ARG A 74 -8.75 8.37 8.61
C ARG A 74 -9.49 8.28 7.27
N PRO A 75 -9.24 9.17 6.29
CA PRO A 75 -10.00 9.22 5.05
C PRO A 75 -10.17 7.88 4.32
N ASN A 76 -9.15 7.01 4.32
CA ASN A 76 -9.18 5.71 3.66
C ASN A 76 -9.49 4.53 4.59
N GLU A 77 -9.81 4.77 5.87
CA GLU A 77 -10.28 3.76 6.82
C GLU A 77 -11.79 3.63 6.81
N GLU A 78 -12.30 2.56 7.41
CA GLU A 78 -13.74 2.29 7.52
C GLU A 78 -14.48 3.46 8.20
N GLY A 79 -15.55 3.95 7.56
CA GLY A 79 -16.27 5.13 8.02
C GLY A 79 -15.61 6.47 7.66
N GLY A 80 -14.40 6.45 7.08
CA GLY A 80 -13.75 7.60 6.48
C GLY A 80 -14.40 8.03 5.16
N THR A 81 -13.97 9.16 4.61
CA THR A 81 -14.50 9.74 3.35
C THR A 81 -14.53 8.74 2.19
N TYR A 82 -13.54 7.84 2.11
CA TYR A 82 -13.40 6.84 1.05
C TYR A 82 -13.70 5.41 1.52
N GLY A 83 -13.63 5.12 2.82
CA GLY A 83 -14.00 3.81 3.40
C GLY A 83 -15.50 3.67 3.61
N THR A 84 -16.25 3.70 2.51
CA THR A 84 -17.73 3.68 2.50
C THR A 84 -18.34 2.31 2.79
N GLY A 85 -17.53 1.25 2.88
CA GLY A 85 -18.00 -0.13 3.02
C GLY A 85 -18.51 -0.75 1.71
N THR A 86 -18.34 -0.06 0.58
CA THR A 86 -18.74 -0.58 -0.73
C THR A 86 -17.83 -1.74 -1.15
N ILE A 87 -18.41 -2.93 -1.34
CA ILE A 87 -17.66 -4.09 -1.84
C ILE A 87 -17.29 -3.88 -3.32
N GLY A 88 -15.99 -3.76 -3.59
CA GLY A 88 -15.45 -3.53 -4.93
C GLY A 88 -15.41 -4.80 -5.77
N GLN A 89 -15.24 -5.97 -5.14
CA GLN A 89 -15.19 -7.26 -5.83
C GLN A 89 -15.53 -8.42 -4.89
N ASN A 90 -16.10 -9.49 -5.45
CA ASN A 90 -16.35 -10.75 -4.74
C ASN A 90 -15.50 -11.86 -5.36
N TYR A 91 -15.01 -12.76 -4.51
CA TYR A 91 -14.20 -13.91 -4.88
C TYR A 91 -14.72 -15.18 -4.20
N THR A 92 -14.21 -16.31 -4.67
CA THR A 92 -14.40 -17.63 -4.05
C THR A 92 -13.25 -17.92 -3.10
N MET A 93 -13.53 -18.59 -1.98
CA MET A 93 -12.48 -19.08 -1.08
C MET A 93 -11.47 -19.97 -1.84
N ASN A 94 -10.18 -19.84 -1.51
CA ASN A 94 -9.07 -20.53 -2.18
C ASN A 94 -8.89 -20.19 -3.69
N GLU A 95 -9.55 -19.15 -4.19
CA GLU A 95 -9.34 -18.66 -5.55
C GLU A 95 -7.94 -18.04 -5.72
N VAL A 96 -7.36 -18.22 -6.91
CA VAL A 96 -6.22 -17.40 -7.36
C VAL A 96 -6.79 -16.15 -8.00
N ILE A 97 -6.47 -14.99 -7.43
CA ILE A 97 -6.96 -13.69 -7.91
C ILE A 97 -5.82 -12.91 -8.55
N THR A 98 -6.14 -12.16 -9.60
CA THR A 98 -5.21 -11.20 -10.22
C THR A 98 -5.46 -9.82 -9.63
N ILE A 99 -4.45 -9.27 -8.96
CA ILE A 99 -4.43 -7.90 -8.46
C ILE A 99 -3.75 -7.00 -9.51
N GLN A 100 -4.40 -5.90 -9.86
CA GLN A 100 -3.82 -4.87 -10.73
C GLN A 100 -3.33 -3.69 -9.88
N VAL A 101 -2.03 -3.42 -9.93
CA VAL A 101 -1.41 -2.21 -9.36
C VAL A 101 -0.87 -1.36 -10.49
N ASN A 102 -1.24 -0.08 -10.52
CA ASN A 102 -0.69 0.89 -11.45
C ASN A 102 0.35 1.75 -10.73
N LEU A 103 1.61 1.68 -11.15
CA LEU A 103 2.63 2.64 -10.75
C LEU A 103 2.74 3.74 -11.81
N THR A 104 2.47 4.97 -11.43
CA THR A 104 2.73 6.14 -12.28
C THR A 104 4.15 6.69 -12.09
N ALA A 105 4.77 6.39 -10.95
CA ALA A 105 6.19 6.58 -10.68
C ALA A 105 6.69 5.46 -9.76
N SER A 106 7.59 4.61 -10.25
CA SER A 106 8.16 3.50 -9.48
C SER A 106 9.42 3.92 -8.72
N HIS A 107 9.56 3.43 -7.50
CA HIS A 107 10.69 3.66 -6.60
C HIS A 107 11.44 2.36 -6.23
N MET A 108 11.38 1.34 -7.11
CA MET A 108 11.93 0.01 -6.85
C MET A 108 11.38 -0.63 -5.55
N GLY A 109 11.94 -1.74 -5.08
CA GLY A 109 11.53 -2.40 -3.83
C GLY A 109 10.60 -3.57 -4.10
N TYR A 110 9.49 -3.69 -3.37
CA TYR A 110 8.57 -4.81 -3.52
C TYR A 110 7.17 -4.53 -2.99
N PHE A 111 6.19 -5.27 -3.51
CA PHE A 111 4.83 -5.29 -2.99
C PHE A 111 4.60 -6.49 -2.07
N GLU A 112 3.75 -6.29 -1.09
CA GLU A 112 3.09 -7.35 -0.33
C GLU A 112 1.58 -7.12 -0.32
N PHE A 113 0.83 -8.21 -0.18
CA PHE A 113 -0.62 -8.19 -0.10
C PHE A 113 -1.08 -8.90 1.16
N ARG A 114 -1.98 -8.26 1.92
CA ARG A 114 -2.52 -8.78 3.17
C ARG A 114 -4.04 -8.74 3.15
N ILE A 115 -4.69 -9.64 3.88
CA ILE A 115 -6.14 -9.61 4.01
C ILE A 115 -6.57 -9.64 5.47
N CYS A 116 -7.51 -8.77 5.84
CA CYS A 116 -8.14 -8.79 7.15
C CYS A 116 -9.61 -9.14 6.99
N LYS A 117 -10.09 -10.10 7.79
CA LYS A 117 -11.53 -10.37 7.94
C LYS A 117 -12.09 -9.51 9.04
N ARG A 118 -13.13 -8.74 8.70
CA ARG A 118 -13.92 -7.93 9.63
C ARG A 118 -15.29 -8.56 9.85
N ASN A 119 -15.88 -8.28 11.01
CA ASN A 119 -17.19 -8.77 11.42
C ASN A 119 -18.32 -7.78 11.13
N ALA A 120 -17.99 -6.50 10.91
CA ALA A 120 -18.94 -5.45 10.55
C ALA A 120 -18.34 -4.48 9.54
N VAL A 121 -19.22 -3.79 8.78
CA VAL A 121 -18.82 -2.83 7.75
C VAL A 121 -18.02 -1.64 8.29
N ASP A 122 -18.29 -1.24 9.53
CA ASP A 122 -17.69 -0.10 10.25
C ASP A 122 -16.62 -0.51 11.27
N GLU A 123 -16.34 -1.80 11.42
CA GLU A 123 -15.19 -2.26 12.21
C GLU A 123 -13.90 -1.80 11.52
N LEU A 124 -13.02 -1.12 12.25
CA LEU A 124 -11.74 -0.66 11.72
C LEU A 124 -10.83 -1.86 11.43
N THR A 125 -10.22 -1.87 10.25
CA THR A 125 -9.11 -2.78 9.96
C THR A 125 -7.92 -2.43 10.84
N THR A 126 -7.27 -3.44 11.42
CA THR A 126 -6.01 -3.28 12.16
C THR A 126 -4.85 -3.94 11.43
N GLN A 127 -3.64 -3.41 11.60
CA GLN A 127 -2.45 -4.06 11.05
C GLN A 127 -2.26 -5.49 11.61
N GLU A 128 -2.60 -5.74 12.88
CA GLU A 128 -2.57 -7.08 13.48
C GLU A 128 -3.44 -8.08 12.71
N CYS A 129 -4.66 -7.68 12.35
CA CYS A 129 -5.56 -8.53 11.55
C CYS A 129 -5.02 -8.78 10.15
N LEU A 130 -4.44 -7.77 9.51
CA LEU A 130 -3.82 -7.89 8.18
C LEU A 130 -2.61 -8.83 8.21
N ASP A 131 -1.77 -8.73 9.24
CA ASP A 131 -0.56 -9.53 9.38
C ASP A 131 -0.84 -11.03 9.61
N HIS A 132 -2.06 -11.39 10.02
CA HIS A 132 -2.48 -12.80 10.11
C HIS A 132 -2.60 -13.48 8.74
N HIS A 133 -2.78 -12.72 7.66
CA HIS A 133 -2.96 -13.28 6.32
C HIS A 133 -2.16 -12.51 5.27
N LEU A 134 -0.84 -12.63 5.35
CA LEU A 134 0.06 -12.31 4.24
C LEU A 134 -0.16 -13.31 3.09
N LEU A 135 -0.42 -12.80 1.88
CA LEU A 135 -0.79 -13.62 0.73
C LEU A 135 0.45 -14.11 -0.04
N GLU A 136 0.41 -15.37 -0.44
CA GLU A 136 1.42 -16.01 -1.29
C GLU A 136 1.13 -15.74 -2.77
N MET A 137 2.18 -15.50 -3.55
CA MET A 137 2.12 -15.45 -5.00
C MET A 137 1.64 -16.79 -5.56
N ALA A 138 0.85 -16.75 -6.63
CA ALA A 138 0.25 -17.94 -7.23
C ALA A 138 1.31 -18.94 -7.73
N ASP A 139 2.43 -18.41 -8.22
CA ASP A 139 3.57 -19.15 -8.77
C ASP A 139 4.48 -19.78 -7.69
N GLY A 140 4.25 -19.48 -6.42
CA GLY A 140 5.04 -20.02 -5.30
C GLY A 140 6.39 -19.32 -5.09
N THR A 141 6.59 -18.12 -5.64
CA THR A 141 7.81 -17.32 -5.41
C THR A 141 7.91 -16.69 -4.02
N GLY A 142 6.87 -16.82 -3.20
CA GLY A 142 6.80 -16.30 -1.83
C GLY A 142 5.74 -15.22 -1.72
N THR A 143 5.94 -14.26 -0.82
CA THR A 143 4.98 -13.20 -0.48
C THR A 143 5.35 -11.82 -1.04
N GLN A 144 6.55 -11.68 -1.62
CA GLN A 144 7.09 -10.42 -2.09
C GLN A 144 7.15 -10.39 -3.61
N TYR A 145 6.42 -9.45 -4.22
CA TYR A 145 6.50 -9.19 -5.65
C TYR A 145 7.51 -8.07 -5.92
N MET A 146 8.65 -8.42 -6.52
CA MET A 146 9.78 -7.51 -6.69
C MET A 146 9.51 -6.44 -7.75
N ILE A 147 9.90 -5.20 -7.45
CA ILE A 147 9.90 -4.05 -8.34
C ILE A 147 11.35 -3.62 -8.55
N PRO A 148 12.03 -4.10 -9.61
CA PRO A 148 13.47 -3.87 -9.77
C PRO A 148 13.81 -2.59 -10.54
N THR A 149 12.83 -1.93 -11.17
CA THR A 149 13.07 -0.77 -12.05
C THR A 149 12.29 0.46 -11.58
N PHE A 150 12.68 1.62 -12.11
CA PHE A 150 11.98 2.90 -11.93
C PHE A 150 10.84 3.13 -12.94
N ASP A 151 10.51 2.12 -13.76
CA ASP A 151 9.55 2.29 -14.84
C ASP A 151 8.14 2.50 -14.29
N ALA A 152 7.42 3.46 -14.87
CA ALA A 152 5.98 3.56 -14.69
C ALA A 152 5.30 2.41 -15.45
N MET A 153 4.59 1.55 -14.74
CA MET A 153 4.05 0.31 -15.28
C MET A 153 2.79 -0.14 -14.53
N THR A 154 1.90 -0.80 -15.27
CA THR A 154 0.83 -1.59 -14.69
C THR A 154 1.33 -3.00 -14.42
N HIS A 155 1.23 -3.43 -13.17
CA HIS A 155 1.54 -4.79 -12.73
C HIS A 155 0.27 -5.59 -12.55
N PHE A 156 0.28 -6.83 -13.03
CA PHE A 156 -0.77 -7.82 -12.79
C PHE A 156 -0.13 -8.94 -11.97
N ILE A 157 -0.60 -9.11 -10.74
CA ILE A 157 0.00 -10.02 -9.75
C ILE A 157 -1.03 -11.06 -9.34
N ASP A 158 -0.74 -12.33 -9.58
CA ASP A 158 -1.60 -13.43 -9.17
C ASP A 158 -1.24 -13.87 -7.74
N VAL A 159 -2.23 -13.87 -6.84
CA VAL A 159 -2.07 -14.28 -5.43
C VAL A 159 -3.11 -15.32 -5.04
N LYS A 160 -2.80 -16.15 -4.04
CA LYS A 160 -3.72 -17.17 -3.51
C LYS A 160 -4.51 -16.64 -2.33
N LEU A 161 -5.83 -16.68 -2.38
CA LEU A 161 -6.66 -16.41 -1.22
C LEU A 161 -6.56 -17.57 -0.20
N PRO A 162 -6.65 -17.30 1.12
CA PRO A 162 -6.52 -18.35 2.13
C PRO A 162 -7.64 -19.40 2.05
N GLN A 163 -7.28 -20.68 2.28
CA GLN A 163 -8.19 -21.82 2.12
C GLN A 163 -9.38 -21.87 3.08
N ASN A 164 -9.28 -21.21 4.23
CA ASN A 164 -10.30 -21.26 5.29
C ASN A 164 -10.78 -19.84 5.66
N LEU A 165 -10.75 -18.92 4.69
CA LEU A 165 -11.17 -17.54 4.89
C LEU A 165 -12.42 -17.26 4.06
N THR A 166 -13.54 -17.01 4.75
CA THR A 166 -14.75 -16.42 4.19
C THR A 166 -15.12 -15.17 4.96
N CYS A 167 -15.61 -14.16 4.26
CA CYS A 167 -15.93 -12.85 4.82
C CYS A 167 -16.88 -12.09 3.90
N GLU A 168 -17.88 -11.45 4.50
CA GLU A 168 -18.70 -10.46 3.81
C GLU A 168 -17.93 -9.13 3.67
N TYR A 169 -17.18 -8.77 4.72
CA TYR A 169 -16.33 -7.59 4.79
C TYR A 169 -14.87 -8.00 5.00
N CYS A 170 -14.13 -8.12 3.91
CA CYS A 170 -12.68 -8.26 3.96
C CYS A 170 -12.00 -6.99 3.45
N THR A 171 -10.88 -6.65 4.07
CA THR A 171 -10.00 -5.58 3.60
C THR A 171 -8.74 -6.19 3.03
N LEU A 172 -8.53 -6.02 1.73
CA LEU A 172 -7.29 -6.35 1.03
C LEU A 172 -6.38 -5.12 1.07
N GLN A 173 -5.23 -5.25 1.73
CA GLN A 173 -4.19 -4.22 1.75
C GLN A 173 -3.13 -4.54 0.70
N TRP A 174 -2.88 -3.58 -0.20
CA TRP A 174 -1.61 -3.51 -0.93
C TRP A 174 -0.65 -2.67 -0.11
N HIS A 175 0.57 -3.17 0.09
CA HIS A 175 1.65 -2.47 0.77
C HIS A 175 2.86 -2.45 -0.15
N TYR A 176 3.32 -1.25 -0.51
CA TYR A 176 4.53 -1.04 -1.27
C TYR A 176 5.65 -0.55 -0.36
N TYR A 177 6.67 -1.37 -0.23
CA TYR A 177 7.95 -1.02 0.36
C TYR A 177 8.86 -0.54 -0.78
N THR A 178 9.06 0.78 -0.88
CA THR A 178 9.99 1.32 -1.88
C THR A 178 11.44 0.96 -1.55
N GLY A 179 12.36 1.15 -2.49
CA GLY A 179 13.76 0.76 -2.34
C GLY A 179 14.76 1.74 -2.95
N ASN A 180 14.41 3.01 -3.07
CA ASN A 180 15.22 4.03 -3.74
C ASN A 180 15.98 4.96 -2.79
N SER A 181 15.86 4.77 -1.47
CA SER A 181 16.63 5.55 -0.48
C SER A 181 17.86 4.77 -0.02
N TRP A 182 18.97 5.47 0.18
CA TRP A 182 20.20 4.91 0.75
C TRP A 182 20.16 5.00 2.27
N GLY A 183 20.44 3.90 2.96
CA GLY A 183 20.44 3.86 4.43
C GLY A 183 21.32 2.75 5.00
N GLU A 184 21.27 2.61 6.32
CA GLU A 184 21.97 1.55 7.06
C GLU A 184 21.16 0.25 7.00
N CYS A 185 21.83 -0.84 6.66
CA CYS A 185 21.28 -2.19 6.59
C CYS A 185 21.42 -2.88 7.96
N GLU A 186 20.68 -3.97 8.19
CA GLU A 186 20.70 -4.68 9.49
C GLU A 186 22.08 -5.25 9.88
N ASP A 187 22.93 -5.53 8.89
CA ASP A 187 24.29 -6.01 9.09
C ASP A 187 25.31 -4.89 9.37
N GLY A 188 24.85 -3.64 9.49
CA GLY A 188 25.67 -2.46 9.72
C GLY A 188 26.35 -1.93 8.46
N THR A 189 26.11 -2.53 7.28
CA THR A 189 26.52 -1.95 6.01
C THR A 189 25.58 -0.82 5.60
N THR A 190 25.89 -0.10 4.52
CA THR A 190 24.96 0.88 3.95
C THR A 190 24.70 0.54 2.50
N GLY A 191 23.45 0.70 2.06
CA GLY A 191 23.04 0.33 0.72
C GLY A 191 21.75 0.99 0.29
N MET A 192 21.49 0.89 -1.01
CA MET A 192 20.21 1.27 -1.60
C MET A 192 19.10 0.33 -1.11
N GLY A 193 17.95 0.89 -0.72
CA GLY A 193 16.82 0.14 -0.16
C GLY A 193 16.97 -0.25 1.31
N CYS A 194 18.07 0.13 1.96
CA CYS A 194 18.27 -0.09 3.40
C CYS A 194 17.76 1.09 4.23
N GLY A 195 17.45 0.82 5.50
CA GLY A 195 16.91 1.82 6.41
C GLY A 195 15.49 2.30 6.03
N PRO A 196 15.07 3.45 6.56
CA PRO A 196 13.77 4.07 6.23
C PRO A 196 13.55 4.22 4.72
N GLN A 197 12.38 3.79 4.24
CA GLN A 197 11.94 3.91 2.85
C GLN A 197 10.57 4.58 2.78
N GLU A 198 10.23 5.20 1.65
CA GLU A 198 8.85 5.65 1.41
C GLU A 198 7.93 4.42 1.36
N THR A 199 6.72 4.58 1.87
CA THR A 199 5.75 3.49 2.00
C THR A 199 4.44 3.92 1.37
N PHE A 200 3.82 3.05 0.58
CA PHE A 200 2.45 3.25 0.10
C PHE A 200 1.56 2.13 0.61
N ARG A 201 0.34 2.49 1.02
CA ARG A 201 -0.68 1.49 1.35
C ARG A 201 -2.00 1.86 0.72
N ASN A 202 -2.72 0.86 0.25
CA ASN A 202 -4.09 1.01 -0.21
C ASN A 202 -4.95 -0.10 0.39
N CYS A 203 -6.23 0.17 0.60
CA CYS A 203 -7.21 -0.82 1.05
C CYS A 203 -8.33 -0.93 0.02
N ALA A 204 -8.71 -2.16 -0.35
CA ALA A 204 -9.95 -2.46 -1.06
C ALA A 204 -10.87 -3.31 -0.19
N ASP A 205 -12.16 -3.02 -0.26
CA ASP A 205 -13.20 -3.82 0.39
C ASP A 205 -13.69 -4.91 -0.56
N ILE A 206 -13.56 -6.18 -0.14
CA ILE A 206 -13.89 -7.36 -0.95
C ILE A 206 -14.72 -8.38 -0.15
N GLY A 207 -15.47 -9.22 -0.85
CA GLY A 207 -16.16 -10.38 -0.26
C GLY A 207 -15.51 -11.70 -0.70
N ILE A 208 -15.49 -12.69 0.19
CA ILE A 208 -14.99 -14.06 -0.09
C ILE A 208 -16.01 -15.09 0.41
N TYR A 209 -16.48 -15.94 -0.49
CA TYR A 209 -17.57 -16.91 -0.25
C TYR A 209 -17.18 -18.35 -0.57
#